data_AF-A0A951C9Y7-F1
#
_entry.id   AF-A0A951C9Y7-F1
#
_cell.length_a   1.000
_cell.length_b   1.000
_cell.length_c   1.000
_cell.angle_alpha   90.00
_cell.angle_beta   90.00
_cell.angle_gamma   90.00
#
_symmetry.space_group_name_H-M   'P 1'
#
loop_
_entity.id
_entity.type
_entity.pdbx_description
1 polymer ?
#
loop_
_entity_poly.entity_id
_entity_poly.type
_entity_poly.pdbx_seq_one_letter_code
_entity_poly.pdbx_strand_id
1 'polypeptide(L)' 'MARSNDRDRGSRRGPKERDNRRGGKKKICIFCKDHTDWVDYKDVNLLRRFMSDRGKIRARRVTGNCA' A
#
# COMPACT_ATOMS: atom_id res chain seq x y z
N MET A 1 -51.95 -12.23 -21.20
CA MET A 1 -51.14 -13.12 -20.33
C MET A 1 -49.69 -12.65 -20.41
N ALA A 2 -49.18 -12.00 -19.36
CA ALA A 2 -47.79 -11.53 -19.29
C ALA A 2 -46.86 -12.71 -18.98
N ARG A 3 -45.89 -13.00 -19.85
CA ARG A 3 -44.85 -14.02 -19.61
C ARG A 3 -43.50 -13.31 -19.40
N SER A 4 -43.22 -13.09 -18.11
CA SER A 4 -41.93 -13.23 -17.43
C SER A 4 -40.67 -12.63 -18.09
N ASN A 5 -40.30 -11.44 -17.61
CA ASN A 5 -38.94 -10.91 -17.65
C ASN A 5 -38.06 -11.72 -16.67
N ASP A 6 -37.49 -12.82 -17.14
CA ASP A 6 -36.46 -13.59 -16.44
C ASP A 6 -35.15 -13.52 -17.22
N ARG A 7 -34.28 -12.57 -16.88
CA ARG A 7 -32.81 -12.66 -17.05
C ARG A 7 -32.00 -11.55 -16.37
N ASP A 8 -32.59 -10.74 -15.50
CA ASP A 8 -31.85 -9.98 -14.48
C ASP A 8 -31.47 -10.85 -13.27
N ARG A 9 -30.72 -11.93 -13.56
CA ARG A 9 -29.95 -12.65 -12.54
C ARG A 9 -28.52 -12.77 -13.01
N GLY A 10 -27.90 -11.61 -13.23
CA GLY A 10 -26.46 -11.44 -13.08
C GLY A 10 -26.08 -11.77 -11.65
N SER A 11 -26.10 -13.06 -11.32
CA SER A 11 -25.85 -13.59 -10.01
C SER A 11 -24.43 -13.25 -9.62
N ARG A 12 -24.32 -12.32 -8.67
CA ARG A 12 -23.28 -12.31 -7.64
C ARG A 12 -21.87 -12.40 -8.24
N ARG A 13 -21.31 -11.25 -8.60
CA ARG A 13 -19.86 -11.05 -8.39
C ARG A 13 -19.64 -11.25 -6.89
N GLY A 14 -19.42 -12.50 -6.47
CA GLY A 14 -19.01 -12.81 -5.11
C GLY A 14 -17.81 -11.93 -4.77
N PRO A 15 -17.65 -11.52 -3.50
CA PRO A 15 -16.54 -10.66 -3.12
C PRO A 15 -15.27 -11.30 -3.67
N LYS A 16 -14.66 -10.63 -4.66
CA LYS A 16 -13.44 -11.07 -5.31
C LYS A 16 -12.50 -11.34 -4.16
N GLU A 17 -12.27 -12.62 -3.89
CA GLU A 17 -11.52 -13.08 -2.73
C GLU A 17 -10.27 -12.25 -2.73
N ARG A 18 -10.20 -11.32 -1.76
CA ARG A 18 -9.10 -10.39 -1.69
C ARG A 18 -7.91 -11.31 -1.61
N ASP A 19 -7.08 -11.27 -2.64
CA ASP A 19 -5.78 -11.91 -2.71
C ASP A 19 -4.88 -11.23 -1.65
N ASN A 20 -5.28 -11.35 -0.39
CA ASN A 20 -4.50 -11.15 0.81
C ASN A 20 -3.62 -12.39 1.05
N ARG A 21 -3.60 -13.35 0.10
CA ARG A 21 -2.78 -14.58 0.13
C ARG A 21 -1.30 -14.34 -0.16
N ARG A 22 -0.89 -13.10 -0.38
CA ARG A 22 0.49 -12.70 -0.10
C ARG A 22 0.43 -11.86 1.16
N GLY A 23 0.54 -12.53 2.31
CA GLY A 23 0.85 -11.87 3.57
C GLY A 23 2.08 -11.01 3.35
N GLY A 24 1.86 -9.74 3.00
CA GLY A 24 2.93 -8.82 2.66
C GLY A 24 3.86 -8.77 3.85
N LYS A 25 5.17 -8.93 3.60
CA LYS A 25 6.18 -8.77 4.65
C LYS A 25 5.81 -7.53 5.46
N LYS A 26 5.67 -7.69 6.78
CA LYS A 26 5.35 -6.57 7.68
C LYS A 26 6.32 -5.45 7.34
N LYS A 27 5.78 -4.30 6.92
CA LYS A 27 6.61 -3.14 6.61
C LYS A 27 7.11 -2.57 7.92
N ILE A 28 8.37 -2.86 8.21
CA ILE A 28 9.07 -2.39 9.40
C ILE A 28 9.70 -1.05 9.06
N CYS A 29 9.66 -0.10 9.99
CA CYS A 29 10.34 1.17 9.81
C CYS A 29 11.86 0.95 9.79
N ILE A 30 12.50 1.54 8.77
CA ILE A 30 13.95 1.46 8.58
C ILE A 30 14.67 2.12 9.75
N PHE A 31 14.22 3.28 10.23
CA PHE A 31 14.84 4.00 11.36
C PHE A 31 14.74 3.21 12.66
N CYS A 32 13.55 2.63 12.93
CA CYS A 32 13.33 1.78 14.09
C CYS A 32 14.23 0.50 14.06
N LYS A 33 14.65 0.03 12.86
CA LYS A 33 15.56 -1.12 12.71
C LYS A 33 17.04 -0.72 12.80
N ASP A 34 17.39 0.43 12.25
CA ASP A 34 18.77 0.93 12.17
C ASP A 34 19.17 1.74 13.40
N HIS A 35 18.29 1.85 14.40
CA HIS A 35 18.46 2.63 15.63
C HIS A 35 19.02 4.04 15.36
N THR A 36 18.51 4.69 14.32
CA THR A 36 18.94 6.02 13.93
C THR A 36 18.04 7.06 14.57
N ASP A 37 18.58 7.78 15.55
CA ASP A 37 17.84 8.83 16.27
C ASP A 37 17.72 10.15 15.49
N TRP A 38 18.66 10.41 14.57
CA TRP A 38 18.74 11.68 13.83
C TRP A 38 18.91 11.49 12.33
N VAL A 39 18.12 12.21 11.54
CA VAL A 39 18.17 12.20 10.06
C VAL A 39 18.76 13.51 9.56
N ASP A 40 19.95 13.45 8.96
CA ASP A 40 20.59 14.62 8.33
C ASP A 40 19.96 14.92 6.96
N TYR A 41 19.71 16.19 6.68
CA TYR A 41 19.21 16.67 5.39
C TYR A 41 20.26 16.57 4.27
N LYS A 42 21.54 16.46 4.63
CA LYS A 42 22.64 16.31 3.67
C LYS A 42 22.78 14.87 3.16
N ASP A 43 22.16 13.89 3.82
CA ASP A 43 22.16 12.51 3.34
C ASP A 43 21.12 12.31 2.23
N VAL A 44 21.56 12.63 1.00
CA VAL A 44 20.74 12.49 -0.21
C VAL A 44 20.36 11.03 -0.47
N ASN A 45 21.18 10.06 -0.07
CA ASN A 45 20.94 8.64 -0.34
C ASN A 45 19.77 8.11 0.50
N LEU A 46 19.73 8.50 1.78
CA LEU A 46 18.64 8.17 2.68
C LEU A 46 17.34 8.85 2.22
N LEU A 47 17.38 10.17 1.97
CA LEU A 47 16.21 10.95 1.55
C LEU A 47 15.59 10.45 0.24
N ARG A 48 16.42 10.06 -0.73
CA ARG A 48 15.96 9.55 -2.03
C ARG A 48 15.07 8.32 -1.91
N ARG A 49 15.25 7.48 -0.88
CA ARG A 49 14.37 6.32 -0.62
C ARG A 49 12.94 6.72 -0.22
N PHE A 50 12.78 7.89 0.40
CA PHE A 50 11.49 8.43 0.82
C PHE A 50 10.87 9.38 -0.21
N MET A 51 11.58 9.70 -1.29
CA MET A 51 11.09 10.52 -2.37
C MET A 51 10.65 9.68 -3.57
N SER A 52 9.73 10.21 -4.35
CA SER A 52 9.39 9.71 -5.69
C SER A 52 10.35 10.30 -6.72
N ASP A 53 10.39 9.73 -7.93
CA ASP A 53 11.25 10.23 -9.02
C ASP A 53 10.91 11.67 -9.42
N ARG A 54 9.70 12.14 -9.10
CA ARG A 54 9.24 13.52 -9.30
C ARG A 54 9.49 14.44 -8.10
N GLY A 55 10.23 13.99 -7.08
CA GLY A 55 10.53 14.78 -5.89
C GLY A 55 9.36 14.96 -4.91
N LYS A 56 8.26 14.20 -5.05
CA LYS A 56 7.19 14.18 -4.03
C LYS A 56 7.51 13.17 -2.93
N ILE A 57 7.19 13.51 -1.68
CA ILE A 57 7.37 12.61 -0.53
C ILE A 57 6.44 11.39 -0.66
N ARG A 58 6.99 10.19 -0.48
CA ARG A 58 6.22 8.93 -0.50
C ARG A 58 5.40 8.80 0.79
N ALA A 59 4.17 8.31 0.64
CA ALA A 59 3.28 8.07 1.77
C ALA A 59 3.82 6.97 2.71
N ARG A 60 3.54 7.09 4.01
CA ARG A 60 3.91 6.14 5.07
C ARG A 60 3.52 4.69 4.79
N ARG A 61 2.37 4.45 4.15
CA ARG A 61 1.91 3.10 3.75
C ARG A 61 2.87 2.39 2.78
N VAL A 62 3.67 3.15 2.05
CA VAL A 62 4.64 2.62 1.08
C VAL A 62 5.94 2.31 1.79
N THR A 63 6.46 3.26 2.57
CA THR A 63 7.79 3.23 3.20
C THR A 63 7.83 2.51 4.55
N GLY A 64 6.70 2.37 5.25
CA GLY A 64 6.62 1.67 6.53
C GLY A 64 7.14 2.47 7.73
N ASN A 65 7.25 3.81 7.63
CA ASN A 65 7.74 4.65 8.74
C ASN A 65 6.89 4.49 10.01
N CYS A 66 7.51 4.47 11.21
CA CYS A 66 6.84 4.09 12.47
C CYS A 66 5.91 5.21 13.01
N ALA A 67 6.29 6.47 12.95
CA ALA A 67 5.46 7.69 12.91
C ALA A 67 6.45 8.85 12.81
#